data_AF-A0AA45R6N1-F1
#
_entry.id   AF-A0AA45R6N1-F1
#
_cell.length_a   1.000
_cell.length_b   1.000
_cell.length_c   1.000
_cell.angle_alpha   90.00
_cell.angle_beta   90.00
_cell.angle_gamma   90.00
#
_symmetry.space_group_name_H-M   'P 1'
#
loop_
_entity.id
_entity.type
_entity.pdbx_description
1 polymer ?
#
loop_
_entity_poly.entity_id
_entity_poly.type
_entity_poly.pdbx_seq_one_letter_code
_entity_poly.pdbx_strand_id
1 'polypeptide(L)'
;MLPELSDDLITRLRAAFREADYTADGVVDALGPVAHAALGRGEPEVAKRESEDSGDLGALVRLFLLGDTEPDRSVRSALAGVDLDEAVRAGVLTPDGDGFRAGLDVRPYGDDEGSWWVIADLDSDQRGGPVPSDHVLGVGHASISLARATSRRPVKTLLDLGTGCGVQALHAGRHAERITATDLSARALALASATFRMNEVDVRLGQGEWFGPVRGRKFDQIVCNPPFVVGPPRVDYVYRDSGLGGDDASALVVRQLPAFLNEGGTGQLLASWLHRKGEDWEDRVASWLPRGGVDAWFVQRDVADPALYVGTWLRDAGVDPRSPEGRAQAAGWLDWFAENDVLGVGFGFVTLRRTDAAVPEVVCEDLRHAYDDPLGPETAAWLDRVTWLRENGTAERLLETRFTLPPTVLLEEVSSAVEDGWESVVRRLHRTDGPGWQHELDEVAAKLVAGFRGALPLEDLLALLAYAHDLPLGPLTEAALPVVRDLVRHGMVAPA
;
A
#
# COMPACT_ATOMS: atom_id res chain seq x y z
N MET A 1 25.54 11.93 10.77
CA MET A 1 25.63 11.41 12.15
C MET A 1 24.38 10.58 12.38
N LEU A 2 24.50 9.37 12.94
CA LEU A 2 23.32 8.57 13.28
C LEU A 2 22.61 9.24 14.48
N PRO A 3 21.28 9.40 14.44
CA PRO A 3 20.54 9.93 15.58
C PRO A 3 20.60 8.91 16.72
N GLU A 4 21.20 9.29 17.84
CA GLU A 4 21.29 8.47 19.06
C GLU A 4 20.24 8.94 20.06
N LEU A 5 19.03 8.39 19.95
CA LEU A 5 17.96 8.65 20.92
C LEU A 5 18.07 7.65 22.07
N SER A 6 18.41 8.14 23.27
CA SER A 6 18.45 7.35 24.49
C SER A 6 17.05 6.87 24.91
N ASP A 7 16.96 5.75 25.64
CA ASP A 7 15.67 5.25 26.14
C ASP A 7 14.99 6.24 27.10
N ASP A 8 15.80 6.97 27.86
CA ASP A 8 15.34 8.02 28.77
C ASP A 8 14.76 9.23 28.01
N LEU A 9 15.45 9.71 26.97
CA LEU A 9 14.96 10.77 26.10
C LEU A 9 13.64 10.37 25.42
N ILE A 10 13.55 9.15 24.88
CA ILE A 10 12.33 8.65 24.25
C ILE A 10 11.17 8.58 25.26
N THR A 11 11.44 8.11 26.48
CA THR A 11 10.42 8.03 27.53
C THR A 11 9.88 9.41 27.89
N ARG A 12 10.77 10.41 27.99
CA ARG A 12 10.40 11.79 28.31
C ARG A 12 9.67 12.48 27.16
N LEU A 13 10.12 12.28 25.91
CA LEU A 13 9.42 12.77 24.71
C LEU A 13 8.00 12.18 24.64
N ARG A 14 7.85 10.87 24.84
CA ARG A 14 6.53 10.22 24.86
C ARG A 14 5.62 10.79 25.94
N ALA A 15 6.14 11.01 27.14
CA ALA A 15 5.38 11.61 28.23
C ALA A 15 4.89 13.02 27.88
N ALA A 16 5.78 13.86 27.34
CA ALA A 16 5.44 15.21 26.89
C ALA A 16 4.40 15.22 25.76
N PHE A 17 4.55 14.34 24.75
CA PHE A 17 3.57 14.22 23.67
C PHE A 17 2.20 13.76 24.16
N ARG A 18 2.15 12.85 25.14
CA ARG A 18 0.88 12.45 25.78
C ARG A 18 0.25 13.58 26.59
N GLU A 19 1.06 14.35 27.32
CA GLU A 19 0.57 15.48 28.13
C GLU A 19 0.01 16.61 27.26
N ALA A 20 0.64 16.88 26.12
CA ALA A 20 0.21 17.88 25.15
C ALA A 20 -0.87 17.38 24.17
N ASP A 21 -1.37 16.15 24.32
CA ASP A 21 -2.28 15.49 23.36
C ASP A 21 -1.80 15.56 21.90
N TYR A 22 -0.49 15.39 21.70
CA TYR A 22 0.14 15.34 20.39
C TYR A 22 -0.10 13.97 19.74
N THR A 23 -1.36 13.64 19.48
CA THR A 23 -1.83 12.40 18.87
C THR A 23 -2.45 12.67 17.50
N ALA A 24 -2.71 11.63 16.71
CA ALA A 24 -3.36 11.81 15.41
C ALA A 24 -4.73 12.49 15.56
N ASP A 25 -5.53 12.03 16.52
CA ASP A 25 -6.85 12.60 16.83
C ASP A 25 -6.72 13.99 17.47
N GLY A 26 -5.80 14.18 18.44
CA GLY A 26 -5.59 15.47 19.08
C GLY A 26 -5.22 16.57 18.08
N VAL A 27 -4.37 16.25 17.08
CA VAL A 27 -4.05 17.19 16.00
C VAL A 27 -5.27 17.50 15.11
N VAL A 28 -6.11 16.51 14.80
CA VAL A 28 -7.36 16.73 14.04
C VAL A 28 -8.32 17.60 14.84
N ASP A 29 -8.48 17.34 16.14
CA ASP A 29 -9.40 18.08 17.01
C ASP A 29 -8.94 19.53 17.20
N ALA A 30 -7.63 19.77 17.32
CA ALA A 30 -7.07 21.11 17.48
C ALA A 30 -7.15 21.94 16.19
N LEU A 31 -6.91 21.34 15.03
CA LEU A 31 -6.89 22.04 13.75
C LEU A 31 -8.27 22.10 13.07
N GLY A 32 -9.13 21.14 13.37
CA GLY A 32 -10.36 20.89 12.63
C GLY A 32 -10.11 20.26 11.25
N PRO A 33 -11.18 19.72 10.62
CA PRO A 33 -11.07 18.91 9.41
C PRO A 33 -10.54 19.68 8.20
N VAL A 34 -10.84 20.98 8.10
CA VAL A 34 -10.41 21.81 6.96
C VAL A 34 -8.91 22.08 7.01
N ALA A 35 -8.40 22.51 8.17
CA ALA A 35 -6.98 22.83 8.32
C ALA A 35 -6.12 21.56 8.32
N HIS A 36 -6.60 20.46 8.91
CA HIS A 36 -5.92 19.17 8.83
C HIS A 36 -5.83 18.66 7.39
N ALA A 37 -6.91 18.76 6.60
CA ALA A 37 -6.88 18.38 5.18
C ALA A 37 -5.95 19.28 4.36
N ALA A 38 -5.86 20.57 4.67
CA ALA A 38 -4.92 21.50 4.03
C ALA A 38 -3.46 21.14 4.36
N LEU A 39 -3.17 20.82 5.62
CA LEU A 39 -1.86 20.33 6.05
C LEU A 39 -1.44 19.08 5.26
N GLY A 40 -2.36 18.12 5.09
CA GLY A 40 -2.12 16.91 4.29
C GLY A 40 -1.84 17.17 2.79
N ARG A 41 -2.17 18.35 2.26
CA ARG A 41 -1.83 18.79 0.89
C ARG A 41 -0.57 19.64 0.83
N GLY A 42 0.13 19.87 1.95
CA GLY A 42 1.28 20.76 2.01
C GLY A 42 0.91 22.25 1.98
N GLU A 43 -0.29 22.62 2.47
CA GLU A 43 -0.77 24.00 2.55
C GLU A 43 -0.74 24.50 4.02
N PRO A 44 0.41 25.02 4.53
CA PRO A 44 0.65 25.17 5.97
C PRO A 44 -0.09 26.34 6.63
N GLU A 45 -0.46 27.39 5.89
CA GLU A 45 -0.96 28.65 6.46
C GLU A 45 -2.25 28.47 7.28
N VAL A 46 -3.17 27.62 6.82
CA VAL A 46 -4.43 27.40 7.55
C VAL A 46 -4.18 26.64 8.85
N ALA A 47 -3.36 25.59 8.79
CA ALA A 47 -2.96 24.84 9.98
C ALA A 47 -2.17 25.69 10.98
N LYS A 48 -1.34 26.61 10.50
CA LYS A 48 -0.63 27.58 11.34
C LYS A 48 -1.59 28.41 12.16
N ARG A 49 -2.58 29.04 11.52
CA ARG A 49 -3.55 29.91 12.19
C ARG A 49 -4.36 29.16 13.24
N GLU A 50 -4.88 27.98 12.89
CA GLU A 50 -5.67 27.18 13.85
C GLU A 50 -4.81 26.70 15.04
N SER A 51 -3.50 26.53 14.85
CA SER A 51 -2.59 26.11 15.93
C SER A 51 -2.24 27.21 16.95
N GLU A 52 -2.43 28.50 16.64
CA GLU A 52 -1.95 29.61 17.48
C GLU A 52 -2.59 29.60 18.88
N ASP A 53 -3.86 29.22 18.95
CA ASP A 53 -4.63 29.18 20.19
C ASP A 53 -4.68 27.78 20.85
N SER A 54 -3.96 26.78 20.30
CA SER A 54 -3.97 25.39 20.77
C SER A 54 -2.91 25.08 21.85
N GLY A 55 -2.33 26.10 22.50
CA GLY A 55 -1.38 25.93 23.60
C GLY A 55 -0.15 25.09 23.24
N ASP A 56 0.22 24.14 24.11
CA ASP A 56 1.39 23.28 23.94
C ASP A 56 1.26 22.36 22.70
N LEU A 57 0.06 21.84 22.42
CA LEU A 57 -0.24 21.08 21.21
C LEU A 57 0.04 21.91 19.96
N GLY A 58 -0.43 23.16 19.95
CA GLY A 58 -0.18 24.11 18.87
C GLY A 58 1.30 24.35 18.62
N ALA A 59 2.10 24.48 19.69
CA ALA A 59 3.55 24.60 19.58
C ALA A 59 4.19 23.35 18.95
N LEU A 60 3.76 22.14 19.31
CA LEU A 60 4.26 20.91 18.69
C LEU A 60 3.85 20.77 17.22
N VAL A 61 2.63 21.17 16.86
CA VAL A 61 2.16 21.21 15.47
C VAL A 61 3.05 22.14 14.64
N ARG A 62 3.27 23.38 15.10
CA ARG A 62 4.13 24.33 14.38
C ARG A 62 5.58 23.84 14.27
N LEU A 63 6.12 23.31 15.37
CA LEU A 63 7.49 22.82 15.43
C LEU A 63 7.74 21.62 14.50
N PHE A 64 6.95 20.54 14.64
CA PHE A 64 7.22 19.27 13.96
C PHE A 64 6.46 19.10 12.63
N LEU A 65 5.24 19.61 12.51
CA LEU A 65 4.43 19.42 11.30
C LEU A 65 4.59 20.56 10.30
N LEU A 66 4.71 21.81 10.77
CA LEU A 66 4.90 22.97 9.89
C LEU A 66 6.37 23.33 9.67
N GLY A 67 7.28 22.82 10.52
CA GLY A 67 8.71 23.13 10.45
C GLY A 67 9.06 24.57 10.85
N ASP A 68 8.18 25.24 11.61
CA ASP A 68 8.37 26.60 12.10
C ASP A 68 9.40 26.66 13.24
N THR A 69 9.97 27.85 13.44
CA THR A 69 10.80 28.15 14.61
C THR A 69 9.90 28.49 15.79
N GLU A 70 9.97 27.71 16.87
CA GLU A 70 9.22 27.97 18.09
C GLU A 70 10.14 28.56 19.19
N PRO A 71 9.69 29.58 19.95
CA PRO A 71 10.48 30.19 21.02
C PRO A 71 10.86 29.18 22.12
N ASP A 72 12.04 29.34 22.74
CA ASP A 72 12.54 28.47 23.83
C ASP A 72 11.49 28.22 24.92
N ARG A 73 10.75 29.25 25.33
CA ARG A 73 9.69 29.13 26.34
C ARG A 73 8.57 28.18 25.92
N SER A 74 8.11 28.27 24.67
CA SER A 74 7.04 27.42 24.14
C SER A 74 7.51 25.97 24.03
N VAL A 75 8.73 25.77 23.54
CA VAL A 75 9.33 24.42 23.40
C VAL A 75 9.54 23.77 24.77
N ARG A 76 10.02 24.51 25.78
CA ARG A 76 10.15 23.98 27.15
C ARG A 76 8.83 23.63 27.80
N SER A 77 7.77 24.38 27.49
CA SER A 77 6.41 24.10 27.97
C SER A 77 5.88 22.82 27.34
N ALA A 78 5.91 22.75 26.00
CA ALA A 78 5.37 21.63 25.25
C ALA A 78 6.17 20.33 25.37
N LEU A 79 7.48 20.42 25.64
CA LEU A 79 8.37 19.29 25.90
C LEU A 79 8.74 19.20 27.39
N ALA A 80 7.76 19.37 28.28
CA ALA A 80 7.96 19.33 29.72
C ALA A 80 8.73 18.05 30.15
N GLY A 81 9.81 18.25 30.91
CA GLY A 81 10.68 17.17 31.38
C GLY A 81 11.80 16.77 30.41
N VAL A 82 11.74 17.14 29.13
CA VAL A 82 12.80 16.88 28.16
C VAL A 82 13.95 17.88 28.35
N ASP A 83 15.19 17.38 28.35
CA ASP A 83 16.39 18.23 28.30
C ASP A 83 16.60 18.65 26.86
N LEU A 84 16.36 19.94 26.56
CA LEU A 84 16.49 20.47 25.20
C LEU A 84 17.92 20.39 24.66
N ASP A 85 18.95 20.47 25.51
CA ASP A 85 20.33 20.32 25.06
C ASP A 85 20.61 18.86 24.64
N GLU A 86 19.99 17.89 25.33
CA GLU A 86 20.02 16.49 24.92
C GLU A 86 19.24 16.27 23.62
N ALA A 87 18.05 16.85 23.49
CA ALA A 87 17.25 16.77 22.27
C ALA A 87 17.99 17.37 21.05
N VAL A 88 18.75 18.45 21.25
CA VAL A 88 19.64 19.03 20.22
C VAL A 88 20.80 18.10 19.89
N ARG A 89 21.50 17.54 20.90
CA ARG A 89 22.59 16.58 20.66
C ARG A 89 22.11 15.32 19.95
N ALA A 90 20.91 14.86 20.24
CA ALA A 90 20.27 13.71 19.60
C ALA A 90 19.71 14.03 18.20
N GLY A 91 19.68 15.31 17.81
CA GLY A 91 19.21 15.78 16.51
C GLY A 91 17.68 15.92 16.38
N VAL A 92 16.92 15.73 17.46
CA VAL A 92 15.46 15.93 17.46
C VAL A 92 15.11 17.41 17.24
N LEU A 93 15.93 18.31 17.80
CA LEU A 93 15.79 19.76 17.68
C LEU A 93 17.05 20.38 17.09
N THR A 94 16.89 21.52 16.41
CA THR A 94 17.98 22.37 15.94
C THR A 94 17.78 23.79 16.48
N PRO A 95 18.79 24.41 17.14
CA PRO A 95 18.69 25.81 17.53
C PRO A 95 18.52 26.71 16.30
N ASP A 96 17.57 27.62 16.35
CA ASP A 96 17.32 28.58 15.26
C ASP A 96 16.85 29.93 15.84
N GLY A 97 17.64 30.98 15.61
CA GLY A 97 17.40 32.29 16.23
C GLY A 97 17.41 32.23 17.77
N ASP A 98 16.30 32.66 18.38
CA ASP A 98 16.03 32.64 19.82
C ASP A 98 15.14 31.45 20.25
N GLY A 99 14.97 30.47 19.37
CA GLY A 99 14.14 29.29 19.57
C GLY A 99 14.73 28.02 18.97
N PHE A 100 13.85 27.09 18.62
CA PHE A 100 14.21 25.80 18.04
C PHE A 100 13.32 25.50 16.83
N ARG A 101 13.90 24.78 15.86
CA ARG A 101 13.18 24.06 14.82
C ARG A 101 13.30 22.56 15.06
N ALA A 102 12.43 21.78 14.42
CA ALA A 102 12.61 20.34 14.33
C ALA A 102 13.93 20.01 13.61
N GLY A 103 14.66 19.00 14.10
CA GLY A 103 15.80 18.38 13.41
C GLY A 103 15.46 17.00 12.83
N LEU A 104 14.37 16.39 13.29
CA LEU A 104 13.76 15.16 12.77
C LEU A 104 12.25 15.38 12.61
N ASP A 105 11.64 14.68 11.65
CA ASP A 105 10.18 14.60 11.57
C ASP A 105 9.70 13.64 12.67
N VAL A 106 8.88 14.15 13.59
CA VAL A 106 8.26 13.35 14.65
C VAL A 106 6.76 13.52 14.50
N ARG A 107 6.14 12.58 13.77
CA ARG A 107 4.77 12.74 13.29
C ARG A 107 3.80 11.84 14.05
N PRO A 108 2.71 12.38 14.62
CA PRO A 108 1.59 11.58 15.07
C PRO A 108 0.92 10.96 13.84
N TYR A 109 0.74 9.66 13.90
CA TYR A 109 0.18 8.84 12.85
C TYR A 109 -0.83 7.87 13.48
N GLY A 110 -1.88 7.48 12.78
CA GLY A 110 -2.88 6.60 13.37
C GLY A 110 -3.89 6.09 12.37
N ASP A 111 -4.71 5.18 12.85
CA ASP A 111 -5.92 4.69 12.19
C ASP A 111 -7.02 4.52 13.26
N ASP A 112 -8.14 3.91 12.89
CA ASP A 112 -9.33 3.78 13.74
C ASP A 112 -9.09 3.04 15.07
N GLU A 113 -7.97 2.32 15.23
CA GLU A 113 -7.68 1.58 16.47
C GLU A 113 -6.65 2.30 17.37
N GLY A 114 -6.09 3.44 16.92
CA GLY A 114 -5.26 4.31 17.77
C GLY A 114 -4.11 4.99 17.04
N SER A 115 -3.30 5.71 17.84
CA SER A 115 -2.20 6.55 17.36
C SER A 115 -0.82 6.05 17.80
N TRP A 116 0.16 6.36 16.97
CA TRP A 116 1.59 6.16 17.14
C TRP A 116 2.34 7.46 16.83
N TRP A 117 3.61 7.53 17.21
CA TRP A 117 4.56 8.53 16.75
C TRP A 117 5.62 7.91 15.84
N VAL A 118 5.74 8.40 14.61
CA VAL A 118 6.76 7.93 13.66
C VAL A 118 7.88 8.95 13.59
N ILE A 119 9.11 8.48 13.69
CA ILE A 119 10.32 9.31 13.62
C ILE A 119 11.02 9.05 12.28
N ALA A 120 11.29 10.12 11.54
CA ALA A 120 11.94 10.08 10.24
C ALA A 120 12.82 11.32 10.01
N ASP A 121 13.46 11.39 8.85
CA ASP A 121 14.14 12.60 8.43
C ASP A 121 13.13 13.64 7.93
N LEU A 122 13.50 14.92 8.05
CA LEU A 122 12.69 16.02 7.48
C LEU A 122 12.67 15.94 5.96
N ASP A 123 11.49 16.12 5.38
CA ASP A 123 11.29 16.19 3.94
C ASP A 123 11.94 17.45 3.34
N SER A 124 12.12 17.48 2.01
CA SER A 124 12.80 18.56 1.30
C SER A 124 12.18 19.94 1.54
N ASP A 125 10.84 20.01 1.64
CA ASP A 125 10.09 21.23 1.92
C ASP A 125 10.39 21.79 3.31
N GLN A 126 10.34 20.95 4.35
CA GLN A 126 10.64 21.36 5.73
C GLN A 126 12.13 21.70 5.91
N ARG A 127 13.01 21.02 5.17
CA ARG A 127 14.46 21.28 5.19
C ARG A 127 14.85 22.54 4.43
N GLY A 128 14.05 22.96 3.44
CA GLY A 128 14.37 24.08 2.54
C GLY A 128 15.42 23.73 1.46
N GLY A 129 15.47 22.48 1.00
CA GLY A 129 16.41 22.04 -0.04
C GLY A 129 16.44 20.52 -0.28
N PRO A 130 17.28 20.03 -1.21
CA PRO A 130 17.36 18.61 -1.55
C PRO A 130 17.66 17.74 -0.32
N VAL A 131 17.14 16.52 -0.28
CA VAL A 131 17.41 15.55 0.80
C VAL A 131 18.78 14.87 0.63
N PRO A 132 19.44 14.42 1.72
CA PRO A 132 20.68 13.66 1.61
C PRO A 132 20.45 12.26 1.02
N SER A 133 21.51 11.62 0.52
CA SER A 133 21.41 10.29 -0.12
C SER A 133 20.98 9.17 0.83
N ASP A 134 21.27 9.31 2.14
CA ASP A 134 20.88 8.38 3.20
C ASP A 134 19.57 8.76 3.90
N HIS A 135 18.79 9.69 3.32
CA HIS A 135 17.50 10.15 3.84
C HIS A 135 16.53 8.99 4.09
N VAL A 136 15.84 9.05 5.22
CA VAL A 136 14.82 8.08 5.62
C VAL A 136 13.45 8.76 5.57
N LEU A 137 12.66 8.36 4.57
CA LEU A 137 11.33 8.90 4.34
C LEU A 137 10.38 8.55 5.51
N GLY A 138 9.57 9.54 5.90
CA GLY A 138 8.50 9.37 6.88
C GLY A 138 7.27 8.63 6.34
N VAL A 139 6.12 8.88 6.96
CA VAL A 139 4.85 8.27 6.53
C VAL A 139 4.31 9.00 5.30
N GLY A 140 4.53 8.42 4.12
CA GLY A 140 3.98 8.90 2.85
C GLY A 140 2.81 8.07 2.32
N HIS A 141 2.25 8.51 1.19
CA HIS A 141 1.13 7.84 0.50
C HIS A 141 1.40 6.36 0.19
N ALA A 142 2.63 6.02 -0.22
CA ALA A 142 3.02 4.64 -0.50
C ALA A 142 2.83 3.77 0.75
N SER A 143 3.44 4.16 1.88
CA SER A 143 3.34 3.46 3.16
C SER A 143 1.90 3.29 3.65
N ILE A 144 1.07 4.34 3.56
CA ILE A 144 -0.35 4.29 3.94
C ILE A 144 -1.10 3.33 3.02
N SER A 145 -0.86 3.39 1.71
CA SER A 145 -1.55 2.53 0.75
C SER A 145 -1.21 1.05 0.95
N LEU A 146 0.05 0.73 1.26
CA LEU A 146 0.45 -0.64 1.60
C LEU A 146 -0.18 -1.11 2.90
N ALA A 147 -0.23 -0.27 3.94
CA ALA A 147 -0.89 -0.60 5.20
C ALA A 147 -2.39 -0.91 4.99
N ARG A 148 -3.08 -0.13 4.14
CA ARG A 148 -4.49 -0.37 3.76
C ARG A 148 -4.68 -1.61 2.88
N ALA A 149 -3.67 -2.01 2.11
CA ALA A 149 -3.70 -3.22 1.28
C ALA A 149 -3.22 -4.48 2.00
N THR A 150 -2.61 -4.33 3.19
CA THR A 150 -2.08 -5.44 3.98
C THR A 150 -3.21 -6.14 4.74
N SER A 151 -3.23 -7.46 4.69
CA SER A 151 -4.17 -8.28 5.44
C SER A 151 -3.75 -8.29 6.91
N ARG A 152 -4.68 -7.97 7.81
CA ARG A 152 -4.44 -7.95 9.25
C ARG A 152 -4.88 -9.25 9.95
N ARG A 153 -4.90 -10.38 9.22
CA ARG A 153 -5.20 -11.68 9.84
C ARG A 153 -4.14 -12.01 10.89
N PRO A 154 -4.51 -12.60 12.05
CA PRO A 154 -3.54 -12.98 13.06
C PRO A 154 -2.46 -13.92 12.52
N VAL A 155 -1.19 -13.60 12.77
CA VAL A 155 -0.02 -14.38 12.34
C VAL A 155 1.00 -14.53 13.47
N LYS A 156 1.79 -15.62 13.45
CA LYS A 156 2.79 -15.84 14.50
C LYS A 156 4.09 -15.10 14.22
N THR A 157 4.45 -14.95 12.95
CA THR A 157 5.72 -14.35 12.54
C THR A 157 5.54 -13.46 11.31
N LEU A 158 5.97 -12.20 11.45
CA LEU A 158 5.96 -11.21 10.38
C LEU A 158 7.38 -10.68 10.10
N LEU A 159 7.69 -10.52 8.81
CA LEU A 159 8.86 -9.78 8.34
C LEU A 159 8.42 -8.46 7.67
N ASP A 160 8.97 -7.35 8.14
CA ASP A 160 8.97 -6.06 7.44
C ASP A 160 10.31 -5.91 6.70
N LEU A 161 10.27 -6.03 5.36
CA LEU A 161 11.45 -6.01 4.50
C LEU A 161 11.61 -4.61 3.88
N GLY A 162 12.71 -3.92 4.24
CA GLY A 162 12.91 -2.50 3.91
C GLY A 162 12.07 -1.61 4.82
N THR A 163 12.30 -1.72 6.14
CA THR A 163 11.41 -1.14 7.16
C THR A 163 11.36 0.40 7.14
N GLY A 164 12.42 1.06 6.65
CA GLY A 164 12.46 2.53 6.62
C GLY A 164 12.26 3.15 8.01
N CYS A 165 11.19 3.93 8.18
CA CYS A 165 10.79 4.53 9.45
C CYS A 165 10.03 3.57 10.40
N GLY A 166 9.72 2.35 9.97
CA GLY A 166 9.08 1.30 10.78
C GLY A 166 7.56 1.24 10.71
N VAL A 167 6.92 2.01 9.84
CA VAL A 167 5.45 2.16 9.83
C VAL A 167 4.70 0.84 9.56
N GLN A 168 5.20 -0.04 8.68
CA GLN A 168 4.55 -1.34 8.43
C GLN A 168 4.65 -2.27 9.64
N ALA A 169 5.82 -2.29 10.31
CA ALA A 169 6.00 -3.02 11.56
C ALA A 169 5.12 -2.49 12.72
N LEU A 170 4.80 -1.19 12.76
CA LEU A 170 3.84 -0.66 13.74
C LEU A 170 2.43 -1.24 13.53
N HIS A 171 1.94 -1.24 12.29
CA HIS A 171 0.67 -1.89 11.94
C HIS A 171 0.67 -3.37 12.28
N ALA A 172 1.78 -4.06 11.98
CA ALA A 172 1.97 -5.46 12.32
C ALA A 172 1.87 -5.74 13.83
N GLY A 173 2.20 -4.76 14.70
CA GLY A 173 2.14 -4.89 16.15
C GLY A 173 0.77 -5.33 16.70
N ARG A 174 -0.30 -5.16 15.92
CA ARG A 174 -1.67 -5.49 16.33
C ARG A 174 -2.15 -6.87 15.90
N HIS A 175 -1.50 -7.49 14.91
CA HIS A 175 -1.91 -8.80 14.39
C HIS A 175 -0.79 -9.84 14.31
N ALA A 176 0.47 -9.47 14.56
CA ALA A 176 1.61 -10.39 14.56
C ALA A 176 2.16 -10.62 15.98
N GLU A 177 2.39 -11.88 16.36
CA GLU A 177 2.98 -12.20 17.67
C GLU A 177 4.48 -11.84 17.76
N ARG A 178 5.21 -11.95 16.64
CA ARG A 178 6.66 -11.69 16.56
C ARG A 178 7.01 -10.99 15.27
N ILE A 179 7.66 -9.84 15.39
CA ILE A 179 8.02 -8.99 14.25
C ILE A 179 9.54 -8.97 14.09
N THR A 180 9.98 -9.10 12.85
CA THR A 180 11.35 -8.81 12.44
C THR A 180 11.31 -7.72 11.39
N ALA A 181 12.12 -6.68 11.55
CA ALA A 181 12.25 -5.60 10.59
C ALA A 181 13.68 -5.54 10.08
N THR A 182 13.85 -5.37 8.78
CA THR A 182 15.17 -5.37 8.14
C THR A 182 15.33 -4.18 7.23
N ASP A 183 16.55 -3.67 7.16
CA ASP A 183 16.91 -2.57 6.25
C ASP A 183 18.40 -2.65 5.91
N LEU A 184 18.77 -2.11 4.76
CA LEU A 184 20.17 -1.92 4.38
C LEU A 184 20.79 -0.76 5.17
N SER A 185 20.00 0.30 5.40
CA SER A 185 20.44 1.55 6.00
C SER A 185 20.51 1.45 7.52
N ALA A 186 21.71 1.65 8.08
CA ALA A 186 21.90 1.80 9.51
C ALA A 186 21.10 2.99 10.09
N ARG A 187 20.92 4.05 9.29
CA ARG A 187 20.11 5.22 9.68
C ARG A 187 18.63 4.86 9.77
N ALA A 188 18.10 4.14 8.78
CA ALA A 188 16.71 3.65 8.81
C ALA A 188 16.47 2.78 10.05
N LEU A 189 17.37 1.84 10.34
CA LEU A 189 17.25 1.00 11.54
C LEU A 189 17.33 1.80 12.85
N ALA A 190 18.16 2.85 12.93
CA ALA A 190 18.22 3.72 14.10
C ALA A 190 16.90 4.48 14.32
N LEU A 191 16.34 5.05 13.25
CA LEU A 191 15.07 5.78 13.28
C LEU A 191 13.88 4.85 13.54
N ALA A 192 13.80 3.70 12.86
CA ALA A 192 12.80 2.67 13.13
C ALA A 192 12.88 2.16 14.58
N SER A 193 14.09 1.93 15.10
CA SER A 193 14.28 1.58 16.52
C SER A 193 13.73 2.65 17.45
N ALA A 194 13.96 3.93 17.14
CA ALA A 194 13.40 5.03 17.91
C ALA A 194 11.86 5.07 17.81
N THR A 195 11.29 4.86 16.62
CA THR A 195 9.84 4.71 16.39
C THR A 195 9.26 3.56 17.22
N PHE A 196 9.87 2.36 17.19
CA PHE A 196 9.37 1.20 17.94
C PHE A 196 9.45 1.42 19.45
N ARG A 197 10.58 1.95 19.94
CA ARG A 197 10.72 2.31 21.34
C ARG A 197 9.71 3.39 21.73
N MET A 198 9.51 4.42 20.92
CA MET A 198 8.52 5.49 21.16
C MET A 198 7.10 4.93 21.32
N ASN A 199 6.77 3.84 20.63
CA ASN A 199 5.45 3.22 20.64
C ASN A 199 5.36 1.92 21.47
N GLU A 200 6.42 1.56 22.19
CA GLU A 200 6.47 0.37 23.05
C GLU A 200 6.22 -0.94 22.28
N VAL A 201 6.67 -1.00 21.02
CA VAL A 201 6.54 -2.19 20.14
C VAL A 201 7.85 -2.98 20.15
N ASP A 202 7.79 -4.29 20.45
CA ASP A 202 8.95 -5.18 20.41
C ASP A 202 9.21 -5.68 18.98
N VAL A 203 10.33 -5.24 18.38
CA VAL A 203 10.71 -5.60 17.02
C VAL A 203 12.18 -6.00 16.96
N ARG A 204 12.45 -7.15 16.33
CA ARG A 204 13.82 -7.60 16.08
C ARG A 204 14.37 -6.95 14.82
N LEU A 205 15.43 -6.16 14.96
CA LEU A 205 16.09 -5.49 13.84
C LEU A 205 17.20 -6.36 13.23
N GLY A 206 17.33 -6.30 11.90
CA GLY A 206 18.44 -6.94 11.17
C GLY A 206 18.94 -6.06 10.03
N GLN A 207 20.22 -5.69 10.06
CA GLN A 207 20.85 -4.92 8.98
C GLN A 207 21.36 -5.84 7.88
N GLY A 208 21.04 -5.52 6.63
CA GLY A 208 21.66 -6.11 5.45
C GLY A 208 20.77 -6.03 4.22
N GLU A 209 21.32 -6.54 3.11
CA GLU A 209 20.65 -6.47 1.81
C GLU A 209 19.54 -7.51 1.70
N TRP A 210 18.38 -7.05 1.23
CA TRP A 210 17.23 -7.90 0.89
C TRP A 210 16.93 -8.93 2.00
N PHE A 211 16.86 -10.22 1.64
CA PHE A 211 16.59 -11.31 2.58
C PHE A 211 17.83 -11.82 3.34
N GLY A 212 19.01 -11.23 3.12
CA GLY A 212 20.27 -11.64 3.74
C GLY A 212 20.21 -11.78 5.27
N PRO A 213 19.68 -10.79 6.02
CA PRO A 213 19.60 -10.83 7.49
C PRO A 213 18.72 -11.96 8.05
N VAL A 214 17.84 -12.52 7.22
CA VAL A 214 16.85 -13.54 7.61
C VAL A 214 17.05 -14.85 6.88
N ARG A 215 18.22 -15.08 6.29
CA ARG A 215 18.53 -16.30 5.55
C ARG A 215 18.25 -17.55 6.39
N GLY A 216 17.49 -18.48 5.82
CA GLY A 216 17.10 -19.74 6.48
C GLY A 216 15.92 -19.62 7.44
N ARG A 217 15.37 -18.42 7.66
CA ARG A 217 14.13 -18.21 8.41
C ARG A 217 12.94 -18.20 7.46
N LYS A 218 11.77 -18.51 8.02
CA LYS A 218 10.48 -18.43 7.33
C LYS A 218 9.47 -17.65 8.18
N PHE A 219 8.51 -17.03 7.51
CA PHE A 219 7.51 -16.15 8.10
C PHE A 219 6.11 -16.53 7.62
N ASP A 220 5.11 -16.25 8.45
CA ASP A 220 3.70 -16.42 8.08
C ASP A 220 3.21 -15.25 7.21
N GLN A 221 3.79 -14.06 7.41
CA GLN A 221 3.54 -12.88 6.59
C GLN A 221 4.84 -12.11 6.31
N ILE A 222 5.00 -11.62 5.09
CA ILE A 222 6.06 -10.69 4.71
C ILE A 222 5.39 -9.45 4.11
N VAL A 223 5.70 -8.27 4.65
CA VAL A 223 5.31 -6.99 4.08
C VAL A 223 6.55 -6.30 3.54
N CYS A 224 6.44 -5.69 2.36
CA CYS A 224 7.58 -5.02 1.74
C CYS A 224 7.15 -3.78 0.96
N ASN A 225 7.78 -2.66 1.28
CA ASN A 225 7.77 -1.47 0.44
C ASN A 225 9.18 -1.31 -0.17
N PRO A 226 9.53 -2.06 -1.23
CA PRO A 226 10.88 -2.05 -1.74
C PRO A 226 11.21 -0.69 -2.39
N PRO A 227 12.50 -0.35 -2.60
CA PRO A 227 12.91 0.79 -3.41
C PRO A 227 12.52 0.52 -4.88
N PHE A 228 11.25 0.75 -5.22
CA PHE A 228 10.62 0.35 -6.47
C PHE A 228 10.71 1.41 -7.58
N VAL A 229 11.54 2.45 -7.41
CA VAL A 229 11.75 3.43 -8.48
C VAL A 229 12.44 2.74 -9.65
N VAL A 230 11.85 2.94 -10.82
CA VAL A 230 12.17 2.32 -12.08
C VAL A 230 12.97 3.32 -12.90
N GLY A 231 14.17 2.92 -13.30
CA GLY A 231 15.04 3.79 -14.09
C GLY A 231 16.39 3.15 -14.39
N PRO A 232 17.38 3.94 -14.83
CA PRO A 232 18.74 3.49 -15.03
C PRO A 232 19.33 2.83 -13.75
N PRO A 233 20.25 1.85 -13.88
CA PRO A 233 20.87 1.17 -12.73
C PRO A 233 21.85 2.10 -12.00
N ARG A 234 21.32 2.94 -11.11
CA ARG A 234 22.05 3.92 -10.30
C ARG A 234 21.43 4.00 -8.91
N VAL A 235 22.21 4.48 -7.95
CA VAL A 235 21.73 4.80 -6.59
C VAL A 235 22.09 6.25 -6.32
N ASP A 236 21.13 7.14 -6.51
CA ASP A 236 21.27 8.54 -6.11
C ASP A 236 20.68 8.71 -4.68
N TYR A 237 19.62 7.97 -4.35
CA TYR A 237 18.91 8.00 -3.07
C TYR A 237 18.57 6.58 -2.56
N VAL A 238 19.10 6.21 -1.38
CA VAL A 238 18.99 4.85 -0.82
C VAL A 238 17.54 4.41 -0.55
N TYR A 239 16.64 5.33 -0.21
CA TYR A 239 15.26 5.01 0.14
C TYR A 239 14.38 4.59 -1.06
N ARG A 240 14.81 4.88 -2.29
CA ARG A 240 13.96 4.68 -3.49
C ARG A 240 14.70 4.03 -4.66
N ASP A 241 16.01 4.20 -4.76
CA ASP A 241 16.82 3.63 -5.83
C ASP A 241 17.43 2.30 -5.40
N SER A 242 17.05 1.22 -6.09
CA SER A 242 17.55 -0.12 -5.79
C SER A 242 18.97 -0.40 -6.31
N GLY A 243 19.47 0.43 -7.23
CA GLY A 243 20.67 0.17 -8.01
C GLY A 243 20.49 -0.85 -9.13
N LEU A 244 19.31 -1.48 -9.24
CA LEU A 244 18.93 -2.36 -10.33
C LEU A 244 18.28 -1.56 -11.47
N GLY A 245 18.35 -2.08 -12.70
CA GLY A 245 17.80 -1.42 -13.87
C GLY A 245 16.30 -1.70 -14.02
N GLY A 246 15.52 -0.68 -14.36
CA GLY A 246 14.09 -0.82 -14.60
C GLY A 246 13.33 -1.33 -13.38
N ASP A 247 12.50 -2.35 -13.59
CA ASP A 247 11.61 -2.98 -12.61
C ASP A 247 12.22 -4.22 -11.93
N ASP A 248 13.53 -4.41 -12.06
CA ASP A 248 14.25 -5.58 -11.53
C ASP A 248 14.18 -5.69 -10.00
N ALA A 249 14.01 -4.57 -9.27
CA ALA A 249 13.82 -4.59 -7.82
C ALA A 249 12.51 -5.29 -7.43
N SER A 250 11.40 -4.90 -8.08
CA SER A 250 10.10 -5.55 -7.89
C SER A 250 10.16 -7.01 -8.34
N ALA A 251 10.79 -7.29 -9.48
CA ALA A 251 10.98 -8.66 -9.98
C ALA A 251 11.82 -9.52 -9.01
N LEU A 252 12.85 -8.96 -8.38
CA LEU A 252 13.69 -9.66 -7.40
C LEU A 252 12.88 -10.06 -6.17
N VAL A 253 12.12 -9.12 -5.60
CA VAL A 253 11.32 -9.39 -4.39
C VAL A 253 10.23 -10.40 -4.70
N VAL A 254 9.46 -10.22 -5.77
CA VAL A 254 8.39 -11.16 -6.18
C VAL A 254 8.94 -12.58 -6.38
N ARG A 255 10.13 -12.70 -6.94
CA ARG A 255 10.78 -14.00 -7.20
C ARG A 255 11.31 -14.69 -5.94
N GLN A 256 11.89 -13.92 -5.02
CA GLN A 256 12.57 -14.48 -3.85
C GLN A 256 11.67 -14.65 -2.64
N LEU A 257 10.72 -13.73 -2.43
CA LEU A 257 9.85 -13.67 -1.26
C LEU A 257 9.21 -15.04 -0.93
N PRO A 258 8.65 -15.79 -1.90
CA PRO A 258 8.01 -17.07 -1.60
C PRO A 258 8.91 -18.11 -0.91
N ALA A 259 10.23 -18.05 -1.10
CA ALA A 259 11.16 -18.97 -0.43
C ALA A 259 11.24 -18.74 1.09
N PHE A 260 10.88 -17.54 1.55
CA PHE A 260 10.89 -17.11 2.94
C PHE A 260 9.51 -17.22 3.61
N LEU A 261 8.51 -17.74 2.92
CA LEU A 261 7.19 -17.99 3.47
C LEU A 261 7.08 -19.41 4.05
N ASN A 262 6.35 -19.53 5.15
CA ASN A 262 5.75 -20.78 5.58
C ASN A 262 4.72 -21.25 4.54
N GLU A 263 4.35 -22.53 4.57
CA GLU A 263 3.23 -23.03 3.75
C GLU A 263 1.94 -22.27 4.11
N GLY A 264 1.21 -21.76 3.11
CA GLY A 264 0.05 -20.90 3.29
C GLY A 264 0.37 -19.47 3.74
N GLY A 265 1.64 -19.14 4.01
CA GLY A 265 2.06 -17.79 4.36
C GLY A 265 1.90 -16.81 3.19
N THR A 266 1.79 -15.52 3.51
CA THR A 266 1.48 -14.47 2.54
C THR A 266 2.58 -13.42 2.40
N GLY A 267 2.78 -12.92 1.19
CA GLY A 267 3.61 -11.76 0.88
C GLY A 267 2.74 -10.61 0.38
N GLN A 268 2.92 -9.41 0.92
CA GLN A 268 2.18 -8.22 0.48
C GLN A 268 3.16 -7.08 0.25
N LEU A 269 3.20 -6.59 -0.99
CA LEU A 269 4.17 -5.59 -1.37
C LEU A 269 3.62 -4.56 -2.34
N LEU A 270 4.25 -3.39 -2.34
CA LEU A 270 4.16 -2.45 -3.46
C LEU A 270 5.15 -2.88 -4.54
N ALA A 271 4.74 -2.70 -5.79
CA ALA A 271 5.60 -2.92 -6.93
C ALA A 271 5.32 -1.91 -8.04
N SER A 272 6.33 -1.74 -8.89
CA SER A 272 6.22 -1.00 -10.14
C SER A 272 6.75 -1.87 -11.27
N TRP A 273 6.15 -1.73 -12.46
CA TRP A 273 6.53 -2.49 -13.64
C TRP A 273 6.49 -1.63 -14.89
N LEU A 274 7.35 -1.97 -15.84
CA LEU A 274 7.42 -1.30 -17.12
C LEU A 274 6.32 -1.80 -18.07
N HIS A 275 5.58 -0.86 -18.65
CA HIS A 275 4.79 -1.11 -19.86
C HIS A 275 5.71 -0.88 -21.04
N ARG A 276 6.04 -1.95 -21.77
CA ARG A 276 6.95 -1.88 -22.92
C ARG A 276 6.22 -2.11 -24.23
N LYS A 277 6.72 -1.50 -25.29
CA LYS A 277 6.16 -1.66 -26.62
C LYS A 277 6.24 -3.13 -27.07
N GLY A 278 5.09 -3.74 -27.35
CA GLY A 278 5.01 -5.12 -27.83
C GLY A 278 5.09 -6.18 -26.73
N GLU A 279 5.07 -5.78 -25.46
CA GLU A 279 4.91 -6.67 -24.31
C GLU A 279 3.53 -6.47 -23.69
N ASP A 280 2.93 -7.57 -23.25
CA ASP A 280 1.76 -7.58 -22.37
C ASP A 280 2.26 -7.50 -20.92
N TRP A 281 1.68 -6.60 -20.10
CA TRP A 281 2.24 -6.31 -18.79
C TRP A 281 1.91 -7.45 -17.80
N GLU A 282 0.77 -8.12 -17.99
CA GLU A 282 0.34 -9.27 -17.22
C GLU A 282 1.33 -10.43 -17.41
N ASP A 283 1.68 -10.74 -18.66
CA ASP A 283 2.70 -11.74 -18.99
C ASP A 283 4.07 -11.38 -18.39
N ARG A 284 4.44 -10.10 -18.42
CA ARG A 284 5.70 -9.60 -17.86
C ARG A 284 5.78 -9.84 -16.35
N VAL A 285 4.80 -9.40 -15.58
CA VAL A 285 4.85 -9.54 -14.11
C VAL A 285 4.67 -10.99 -13.67
N ALA A 286 3.86 -11.78 -14.39
CA ALA A 286 3.72 -13.21 -14.15
C ALA A 286 5.06 -13.96 -14.35
N SER A 287 5.88 -13.51 -15.31
CA SER A 287 7.20 -14.11 -15.57
C SER A 287 8.21 -13.97 -14.41
N TRP A 288 7.96 -13.07 -13.45
CA TRP A 288 8.83 -12.88 -12.29
C TRP A 288 8.68 -13.99 -11.25
N LEU A 289 7.53 -14.66 -11.24
CA LEU A 289 7.23 -15.71 -10.28
C LEU A 289 8.15 -16.92 -10.47
N PRO A 290 8.48 -17.65 -9.39
CA PRO A 290 9.15 -18.93 -9.52
C PRO A 290 8.29 -19.93 -10.30
N ARG A 291 8.91 -21.01 -10.80
CA ARG A 291 8.18 -22.09 -11.47
C ARG A 291 7.32 -22.86 -10.46
N GLY A 292 6.06 -22.46 -10.33
CA GLY A 292 5.06 -23.10 -9.48
C GLY A 292 5.16 -22.74 -7.99
N GLY A 293 4.17 -23.19 -7.23
CA GLY A 293 4.15 -23.13 -5.76
C GLY A 293 3.81 -21.77 -5.15
N VAL A 294 3.24 -20.86 -5.93
CA VAL A 294 2.89 -19.50 -5.50
C VAL A 294 1.61 -19.05 -6.15
N ASP A 295 0.57 -18.82 -5.35
CA ASP A 295 -0.58 -18.03 -5.82
C ASP A 295 -0.18 -16.57 -5.84
N ALA A 296 -0.59 -15.83 -6.86
CA ALA A 296 -0.24 -14.44 -7.06
C ALA A 296 -1.43 -13.61 -7.55
N TRP A 297 -1.58 -12.44 -6.97
CA TRP A 297 -2.54 -11.43 -7.39
C TRP A 297 -1.82 -10.10 -7.58
N PHE A 298 -1.72 -9.67 -8.83
CA PHE A 298 -1.17 -8.38 -9.22
C PHE A 298 -2.33 -7.41 -9.47
N VAL A 299 -2.34 -6.28 -8.77
CA VAL A 299 -3.38 -5.25 -8.91
C VAL A 299 -2.72 -3.97 -9.36
N GLN A 300 -2.94 -3.57 -10.61
CA GLN A 300 -2.51 -2.29 -11.13
C GLN A 300 -3.47 -1.20 -10.66
N ARG A 301 -2.96 -0.24 -9.89
CA ARG A 301 -3.71 0.91 -9.39
C ARG A 301 -3.55 2.14 -10.26
N ASP A 302 -2.39 2.29 -10.88
CA ASP A 302 -2.04 3.49 -11.63
C ASP A 302 -1.04 3.18 -12.75
N VAL A 303 -1.01 4.02 -13.79
CA VAL A 303 -0.02 3.99 -14.87
C VAL A 303 0.41 5.42 -15.18
N ALA A 304 1.68 5.73 -14.97
CA ALA A 304 2.26 7.02 -15.34
C ALA A 304 2.97 6.92 -16.70
N ASP A 305 2.82 7.92 -17.55
CA ASP A 305 3.69 8.08 -18.72
C ASP A 305 5.13 8.46 -18.28
N PRO A 306 6.16 8.20 -19.11
CA PRO A 306 7.55 8.49 -18.76
C PRO A 306 7.81 9.94 -18.31
N ALA A 307 7.16 10.94 -18.92
CA ALA A 307 7.39 12.34 -18.59
C ALA A 307 6.77 12.72 -17.24
N LEU A 308 5.54 12.25 -16.97
CA LEU A 308 4.91 12.39 -15.66
C LEU A 308 5.75 11.71 -14.58
N TYR A 309 6.22 10.48 -14.84
CA TYR A 309 7.03 9.69 -13.92
C TYR A 309 8.31 10.43 -13.52
N VAL A 310 9.12 10.87 -14.51
CA VAL A 310 10.37 11.61 -14.29
C VAL A 310 10.11 12.89 -13.49
N GLY A 311 9.09 13.65 -13.89
CA GLY A 311 8.76 14.91 -13.22
C GLY A 311 8.39 14.73 -11.75
N THR A 312 7.69 13.64 -11.41
CA THR A 312 7.31 13.32 -10.03
C THR A 312 8.52 13.01 -9.17
N TRP A 313 9.44 12.15 -9.61
CA TRP A 313 10.61 11.76 -8.80
C TRP A 313 11.68 12.86 -8.68
N LEU A 314 11.79 13.76 -9.66
CA LEU A 314 12.62 14.96 -9.52
C LEU A 314 12.08 15.90 -8.45
N ARG A 315 10.76 16.14 -8.44
CA ARG A 315 10.11 16.98 -7.41
C ARG A 315 10.23 16.37 -6.02
N ASP A 316 10.02 15.06 -5.90
CA ASP A 316 10.20 14.31 -4.64
C ASP A 316 11.59 14.53 -4.02
N ALA A 317 12.64 14.55 -4.85
CA ALA A 317 14.01 14.81 -4.41
C ALA A 317 14.32 16.30 -4.13
N GLY A 318 13.37 17.20 -4.36
CA GLY A 318 13.59 18.65 -4.26
C GLY A 318 14.43 19.23 -5.41
N VAL A 319 14.54 18.53 -6.54
CA VAL A 319 15.31 18.98 -7.71
C VAL A 319 14.43 19.89 -8.56
N ASP A 320 14.86 21.15 -8.79
CA ASP A 320 14.15 22.06 -9.69
C ASP A 320 14.28 21.57 -11.15
N PRO A 321 13.18 21.18 -11.82
CA PRO A 321 13.23 20.70 -13.20
C PRO A 321 13.67 21.78 -14.21
N ARG A 322 13.69 23.06 -13.82
CA ARG A 322 14.17 24.18 -14.64
C ARG A 322 15.66 24.44 -14.47
N SER A 323 16.31 23.85 -13.48
CA SER A 323 17.75 23.99 -13.28
C SER A 323 18.54 23.23 -14.36
N PRO A 324 19.80 23.61 -14.66
CA PRO A 324 20.65 22.85 -15.59
C PRO A 324 20.81 21.38 -15.18
N GLU A 325 20.93 21.11 -13.88
CA GLU A 325 21.04 19.77 -13.30
C GLU A 325 19.76 18.96 -13.48
N GLY A 326 18.61 19.52 -13.08
CA GLY A 326 17.31 18.88 -13.22
C GLY A 326 16.97 18.56 -14.69
N ARG A 327 17.30 19.46 -15.62
CA ARG A 327 17.13 19.18 -17.07
C ARG A 327 18.02 18.04 -17.56
N ALA A 328 19.28 17.97 -17.11
CA ALA A 328 20.19 16.91 -17.51
C ALA A 328 19.76 15.55 -16.95
N GLN A 329 19.30 15.50 -15.70
CA GLN A 329 18.77 14.29 -15.07
C GLN A 329 17.48 13.84 -15.76
N ALA A 330 16.55 14.76 -16.02
CA ALA A 330 15.32 14.46 -16.75
C ALA A 330 15.60 13.89 -18.14
N ALA A 331 16.49 14.52 -18.91
CA ALA A 331 16.87 14.06 -20.23
C ALA A 331 17.46 12.65 -20.19
N GLY A 332 18.40 12.38 -19.28
CA GLY A 332 19.02 11.06 -19.15
C GLY A 332 18.02 9.94 -18.82
N TRP A 333 17.03 10.19 -17.98
CA TRP A 333 15.97 9.21 -17.70
C TRP A 333 15.04 9.02 -18.90
N LEU A 334 14.63 10.09 -19.57
CA LEU A 334 13.74 10.02 -20.74
C LEU A 334 14.41 9.31 -21.92
N ASP A 335 15.70 9.59 -22.15
CA ASP A 335 16.50 8.90 -23.16
C ASP A 335 16.58 7.40 -22.83
N TRP A 336 16.83 7.04 -21.56
CA TRP A 336 16.84 5.63 -21.15
C TRP A 336 15.48 4.96 -21.35
N PHE A 337 14.36 5.61 -21.02
CA PHE A 337 13.02 5.06 -21.29
C PHE A 337 12.77 4.85 -22.77
N ALA A 338 13.17 5.80 -23.62
CA ALA A 338 13.05 5.66 -25.07
C ALA A 338 13.92 4.52 -25.62
N GLU A 339 15.15 4.37 -25.14
CA GLU A 339 16.07 3.28 -25.52
C GLU A 339 15.59 1.89 -25.09
N ASN A 340 14.72 1.82 -24.07
CA ASN A 340 14.16 0.57 -23.54
C ASN A 340 12.70 0.35 -23.92
N ASP A 341 12.19 1.07 -24.93
CA ASP A 341 10.84 0.95 -25.47
C ASP A 341 9.73 1.10 -24.40
N VAL A 342 9.96 1.93 -23.37
CA VAL A 342 9.03 2.13 -22.26
C VAL A 342 7.92 3.10 -22.67
N LEU A 343 6.68 2.63 -22.59
CA LEU A 343 5.45 3.39 -22.87
C LEU A 343 4.81 3.96 -21.60
N GLY A 344 5.06 3.33 -20.45
CA GLY A 344 4.53 3.76 -19.17
C GLY A 344 5.11 2.93 -18.01
N VAL A 345 4.79 3.35 -16.80
CA VAL A 345 5.16 2.66 -15.57
C VAL A 345 3.90 2.38 -14.77
N GLY A 346 3.57 1.10 -14.63
CA GLY A 346 2.48 0.64 -13.79
C GLY A 346 2.89 0.64 -12.32
N PHE A 347 1.95 0.95 -11.43
CA PHE A 347 2.11 0.88 -9.98
C PHE A 347 0.97 0.10 -9.38
N GLY A 348 1.29 -0.72 -8.38
CA GLY A 348 0.28 -1.58 -7.83
C GLY A 348 0.65 -2.30 -6.55
N PHE A 349 -0.27 -3.19 -6.18
CA PHE A 349 -0.11 -4.11 -5.07
C PHE A 349 0.13 -5.51 -5.60
N VAL A 350 0.98 -6.27 -4.93
CA VAL A 350 1.17 -7.68 -5.21
C VAL A 350 0.89 -8.46 -3.95
N THR A 351 -0.01 -9.44 -4.05
CA THR A 351 -0.23 -10.44 -3.02
C THR A 351 0.31 -11.77 -3.50
N LEU A 352 1.14 -12.40 -2.69
CA LEU A 352 1.66 -13.74 -2.91
C LEU A 352 1.19 -14.66 -1.80
N ARG A 353 0.91 -15.92 -2.10
CA ARG A 353 0.75 -16.99 -1.10
C ARG A 353 1.56 -18.19 -1.51
N ARG A 354 2.43 -18.66 -0.61
CA ARG A 354 3.14 -19.92 -0.84
C ARG A 354 2.17 -21.09 -0.75
N THR A 355 2.16 -21.93 -1.76
CA THR A 355 1.27 -23.10 -1.85
C THR A 355 2.03 -24.32 -2.39
N ASP A 356 1.61 -25.53 -2.01
CA ASP A 356 2.02 -26.79 -2.62
C ASP A 356 1.08 -27.27 -3.74
N ALA A 357 0.10 -26.45 -4.12
CA ALA A 357 -0.83 -26.76 -5.18
C ALA A 357 -0.12 -27.04 -6.51
N ALA A 358 -0.58 -28.07 -7.22
CA ALA A 358 -0.02 -28.49 -8.51
C ALA A 358 -0.14 -27.37 -9.57
N VAL A 359 -1.23 -26.60 -9.51
CA VAL A 359 -1.48 -25.45 -10.38
C VAL A 359 -1.73 -24.23 -9.47
N PRO A 360 -0.78 -23.27 -9.42
CA PRO A 360 -1.01 -22.02 -8.71
C PRO A 360 -2.00 -21.12 -9.46
N GLU A 361 -2.66 -20.25 -8.72
CA GLU A 361 -3.53 -19.21 -9.27
C GLU A 361 -2.72 -17.93 -9.49
N VAL A 362 -2.67 -17.42 -10.72
CA VAL A 362 -2.02 -16.14 -11.04
C VAL A 362 -3.03 -15.24 -11.73
N VAL A 363 -3.30 -14.09 -11.13
CA VAL A 363 -4.32 -13.15 -11.60
C VAL A 363 -3.71 -11.75 -11.67
N CYS A 364 -3.92 -11.07 -12.78
CA CYS A 364 -3.52 -9.68 -12.99
C CYS A 364 -4.77 -8.85 -13.26
N GLU A 365 -4.97 -7.78 -12.48
CA GLU A 365 -6.17 -6.95 -12.52
C GLU A 365 -5.79 -5.48 -12.72
N ASP A 366 -6.47 -4.81 -13.65
CA ASP A 366 -6.35 -3.38 -13.88
C ASP A 366 -7.44 -2.62 -13.11
N LEU A 367 -7.09 -2.14 -11.91
CA LEU A 367 -7.97 -1.53 -10.94
C LEU A 367 -7.66 -0.04 -10.76
N ARG A 368 -7.82 0.72 -11.85
CA ARG A 368 -7.53 2.17 -11.87
C ARG A 368 -8.71 3.06 -11.48
N HIS A 369 -9.90 2.51 -11.27
CA HIS A 369 -11.03 3.29 -10.75
C HIS A 369 -10.86 3.58 -9.25
N ALA A 370 -11.48 4.66 -8.79
CA ALA A 370 -11.41 5.05 -7.39
C ALA A 370 -12.25 4.10 -6.51
N TYR A 371 -11.73 3.77 -5.33
CA TYR A 371 -12.43 3.05 -4.28
C TYR A 371 -11.91 3.52 -2.92
N ASP A 372 -12.79 3.56 -1.92
CA ASP A 372 -12.45 4.04 -0.58
C ASP A 372 -12.05 2.89 0.35
N ASP A 373 -12.66 1.71 0.21
CA ASP A 373 -12.42 0.60 1.13
C ASP A 373 -10.96 0.10 1.10
N PRO A 374 -10.39 -0.30 2.26
CA PRO A 374 -9.06 -0.89 2.30
C PRO A 374 -9.02 -2.23 1.55
N LEU A 375 -7.95 -2.46 0.79
CA LEU A 375 -7.75 -3.69 0.01
C LEU A 375 -7.32 -4.90 0.88
N GLY A 376 -6.89 -4.67 2.13
CA GLY A 376 -6.41 -5.71 3.05
C GLY A 376 -7.43 -6.82 3.33
N PRO A 377 -8.66 -6.50 3.76
CA PRO A 377 -9.74 -7.48 3.90
C PRO A 377 -10.06 -8.22 2.60
N GLU A 378 -10.11 -7.50 1.47
CA GLU A 378 -10.37 -8.12 0.16
C GLU A 378 -9.25 -9.10 -0.24
N THR A 379 -8.00 -8.75 0.02
CA THR A 379 -6.85 -9.63 -0.24
C THR A 379 -6.98 -10.95 0.52
N ALA A 380 -7.39 -10.87 1.78
CA ALA A 380 -7.63 -12.02 2.62
C ALA A 380 -8.78 -12.89 2.06
N ALA A 381 -9.90 -12.25 1.71
CA ALA A 381 -11.06 -12.93 1.16
C ALA A 381 -10.79 -13.54 -0.24
N TRP A 382 -9.99 -12.87 -1.08
CA TRP A 382 -9.55 -13.38 -2.37
C TRP A 382 -8.77 -14.69 -2.21
N LEU A 383 -7.83 -14.75 -1.26
CA LEU A 383 -7.07 -15.97 -0.97
C LEU A 383 -7.99 -17.12 -0.53
N ASP A 384 -9.02 -16.86 0.26
CA ASP A 384 -10.00 -17.88 0.66
C ASP A 384 -10.79 -18.38 -0.54
N ARG A 385 -11.21 -17.49 -1.44
CA ARG A 385 -11.96 -17.84 -2.65
C ARG A 385 -11.10 -18.62 -3.64
N VAL A 386 -9.81 -18.32 -3.75
CA VAL A 386 -8.85 -19.15 -4.50
C VAL A 386 -8.75 -20.55 -3.90
N THR A 387 -8.67 -20.69 -2.57
CA THR A 387 -8.68 -22.00 -1.92
C THR A 387 -9.98 -22.76 -2.22
N TRP A 388 -11.12 -22.10 -2.06
CA TRP A 388 -12.43 -22.70 -2.31
C TRP A 388 -12.57 -23.16 -3.77
N LEU A 389 -12.15 -22.32 -4.74
CA LEU A 389 -12.15 -22.65 -6.17
C LEU A 389 -11.19 -23.79 -6.49
N ARG A 390 -10.06 -23.90 -5.79
CA ARG A 390 -9.17 -25.05 -5.98
C ARG A 390 -9.82 -26.37 -5.53
N GLU A 391 -10.57 -26.32 -4.43
CA GLU A 391 -11.24 -27.51 -3.86
C GLU A 391 -12.55 -27.85 -4.57
N ASN A 392 -13.26 -26.87 -5.14
CA ASN A 392 -14.63 -27.01 -5.66
C ASN A 392 -14.81 -26.52 -7.11
N GLY A 393 -13.76 -26.07 -7.78
CA GLY A 393 -13.83 -25.40 -9.09
C GLY A 393 -13.83 -26.30 -10.32
N THR A 394 -13.87 -27.63 -10.13
CA THR A 394 -14.13 -28.59 -11.23
C THR A 394 -15.54 -28.34 -11.79
N ALA A 395 -15.75 -28.58 -13.09
CA ALA A 395 -17.04 -28.36 -13.73
C ALA A 395 -18.18 -29.06 -12.99
N GLU A 396 -17.97 -30.31 -12.58
CA GLU A 396 -18.94 -31.14 -11.88
C GLU A 396 -19.33 -30.53 -10.53
N ARG A 397 -18.34 -30.16 -9.72
CA ARG A 397 -18.58 -29.53 -8.40
C ARG A 397 -19.25 -28.17 -8.50
N LEU A 398 -18.87 -27.34 -9.48
CA LEU A 398 -19.53 -26.06 -9.70
C LEU A 398 -21.00 -26.25 -10.10
N LEU A 399 -21.29 -27.24 -10.93
CA LEU A 399 -22.65 -27.57 -11.37
C LEU A 399 -23.54 -28.04 -10.21
N GLU A 400 -22.99 -28.84 -9.30
CA GLU A 400 -23.68 -29.30 -8.08
C GLU A 400 -23.84 -28.21 -7.01
N THR A 401 -23.07 -27.12 -7.11
CA THR A 401 -23.03 -26.06 -6.10
C THR A 401 -24.27 -25.17 -6.18
N ARG A 402 -24.83 -24.84 -5.01
CA ARG A 402 -25.86 -23.81 -4.85
C ARG A 402 -25.18 -22.49 -4.58
N PHE A 403 -25.56 -21.46 -5.32
CA PHE A 403 -24.98 -20.12 -5.17
C PHE A 403 -25.97 -19.11 -4.63
N THR A 404 -25.44 -18.13 -3.90
CA THR A 404 -26.14 -16.93 -3.42
C THR A 404 -25.40 -15.67 -3.86
N LEU A 405 -26.15 -14.57 -3.92
CA LEU A 405 -25.61 -13.24 -4.08
C LEU A 405 -25.34 -12.58 -2.72
N PRO A 406 -24.12 -12.09 -2.48
CA PRO A 406 -23.83 -11.20 -1.36
C PRO A 406 -24.72 -9.94 -1.40
N PRO A 407 -25.08 -9.37 -0.24
CA PRO A 407 -25.95 -8.19 -0.17
C PRO A 407 -25.31 -6.92 -0.75
N THR A 408 -23.99 -6.92 -0.94
CA THR A 408 -23.22 -5.82 -1.52
C THR A 408 -23.19 -5.86 -3.05
N VAL A 409 -23.80 -6.85 -3.69
CA VAL A 409 -23.84 -6.98 -5.16
C VAL A 409 -25.11 -6.35 -5.70
N LEU A 410 -24.93 -5.41 -6.62
CA LEU A 410 -25.98 -4.71 -7.34
C LEU A 410 -25.91 -5.04 -8.84
N LEU A 411 -27.07 -5.06 -9.50
CA LEU A 411 -27.17 -5.07 -10.95
C LEU A 411 -27.53 -3.66 -11.43
N GLU A 412 -26.64 -3.06 -12.21
CA GLU A 412 -26.87 -1.81 -12.93
C GLU A 412 -27.29 -2.14 -14.37
N GLU A 413 -28.39 -1.54 -14.83
CA GLU A 413 -28.84 -1.61 -16.23
C GLU A 413 -28.89 -0.21 -16.83
N VAL A 414 -28.16 0.01 -17.91
CA VAL A 414 -28.17 1.26 -18.66
C VAL A 414 -28.91 1.02 -19.98
N SER A 415 -29.84 1.90 -20.30
CA SER A 415 -30.63 1.85 -21.52
C SER A 415 -30.48 3.13 -22.33
N SER A 416 -30.39 2.99 -23.65
CA SER A 416 -30.40 4.11 -24.59
C SER A 416 -31.75 4.24 -25.27
N ALA A 417 -32.15 5.47 -25.59
CA ALA A 417 -33.35 5.73 -26.37
C ALA A 417 -33.15 5.28 -27.84
N VAL A 418 -34.11 4.52 -28.35
CA VAL A 418 -34.23 4.06 -29.74
C VAL A 418 -35.59 4.48 -30.31
N GLU A 419 -35.80 4.34 -31.62
CA GLU A 419 -37.01 4.81 -32.30
C GLU A 419 -38.31 4.29 -31.66
N ASP A 420 -38.31 3.02 -31.20
CA ASP A 420 -39.45 2.36 -30.58
C ASP A 420 -39.38 2.28 -29.04
N GLY A 421 -38.53 3.07 -28.38
CA GLY A 421 -38.48 3.17 -26.91
C GLY A 421 -37.09 3.13 -26.30
N TRP A 422 -36.82 2.15 -25.45
CA TRP A 422 -35.56 1.98 -24.74
C TRP A 422 -34.97 0.61 -25.02
N GLU A 423 -33.67 0.57 -25.32
CA GLU A 423 -32.89 -0.65 -25.47
C GLU A 423 -31.81 -0.69 -24.40
N SER A 424 -31.69 -1.80 -23.67
CA SER A 424 -30.62 -1.99 -22.70
C SER A 424 -29.30 -2.21 -23.43
N VAL A 425 -28.33 -1.34 -23.17
CA VAL A 425 -27.02 -1.34 -23.83
C VAL A 425 -25.92 -1.88 -22.92
N VAL A 426 -26.11 -1.80 -21.60
CA VAL A 426 -25.14 -2.31 -20.60
C VAL A 426 -25.91 -2.98 -19.47
N ARG A 427 -25.43 -4.14 -19.05
CA ARG A 427 -25.76 -4.76 -17.76
C ARG A 427 -24.47 -5.02 -17.03
N ARG A 428 -24.38 -4.53 -15.79
CA ARG A 428 -23.16 -4.61 -15.01
C ARG A 428 -23.47 -5.07 -13.60
N LEU A 429 -22.82 -6.13 -13.16
CA LEU A 429 -22.73 -6.43 -11.75
C LEU A 429 -21.70 -5.50 -11.12
N HIS A 430 -22.07 -4.88 -10.01
CA HIS A 430 -21.21 -4.03 -9.22
C HIS A 430 -21.22 -4.49 -7.78
N ARG A 431 -20.03 -4.66 -7.19
CA ARG A 431 -19.89 -4.88 -5.75
C ARG A 431 -19.67 -3.52 -5.09
N THR A 432 -20.46 -3.16 -4.08
CA THR A 432 -20.38 -1.84 -3.42
C THR A 432 -19.31 -1.75 -2.33
N ASP A 433 -18.59 -2.84 -2.07
CA ASP A 433 -17.56 -2.97 -1.04
C ASP A 433 -16.20 -3.38 -1.63
N GLY A 434 -15.15 -3.19 -0.84
CA GLY A 434 -13.77 -3.45 -1.24
C GLY A 434 -13.37 -2.63 -2.47
N PRO A 435 -12.68 -3.23 -3.46
CA PRO A 435 -12.22 -2.50 -4.63
C PRO A 435 -13.35 -2.16 -5.61
N GLY A 436 -14.61 -2.44 -5.30
CA GLY A 436 -15.73 -2.05 -6.15
C GLY A 436 -15.81 -2.83 -7.46
N TRP A 437 -15.56 -4.16 -7.43
CA TRP A 437 -15.48 -4.99 -8.65
C TRP A 437 -16.66 -4.80 -9.59
N GLN A 438 -16.38 -4.89 -10.89
CA GLN A 438 -17.37 -4.72 -11.96
C GLN A 438 -17.26 -5.85 -12.98
N HIS A 439 -18.40 -6.41 -13.39
CA HIS A 439 -18.48 -7.42 -14.45
C HIS A 439 -19.63 -7.07 -15.38
N GLU A 440 -19.35 -6.92 -16.67
CA GLU A 440 -20.40 -6.77 -17.68
C GLU A 440 -21.00 -8.12 -18.04
N LEU A 441 -22.32 -8.17 -18.10
CA LEU A 441 -23.07 -9.38 -18.37
C LEU A 441 -23.94 -9.20 -19.62
N ASP A 442 -24.15 -10.30 -20.34
CA ASP A 442 -25.28 -10.38 -21.26
C ASP A 442 -26.59 -10.65 -20.50
N GLU A 443 -27.71 -10.63 -21.23
CA GLU A 443 -29.03 -10.86 -20.64
C GLU A 443 -29.18 -12.24 -19.99
N VAL A 444 -28.57 -13.28 -20.59
CA VAL A 444 -28.70 -14.67 -20.13
C VAL A 444 -27.92 -14.85 -18.82
N ALA A 445 -26.71 -14.31 -18.73
CA ALA A 445 -25.89 -14.32 -17.53
C ALA A 445 -26.55 -13.51 -16.40
N ALA A 446 -27.14 -12.35 -16.70
CA ALA A 446 -27.89 -11.56 -15.71
C ALA A 446 -29.09 -12.36 -15.14
N LYS A 447 -29.81 -13.10 -15.99
CA LYS A 447 -30.91 -13.97 -15.55
C LYS A 447 -30.43 -15.18 -14.74
N LEU A 448 -29.28 -15.76 -15.09
CA LEU A 448 -28.64 -16.80 -14.30
C LEU A 448 -28.30 -16.32 -12.90
N VAL A 449 -27.65 -15.16 -12.81
CA VAL A 449 -27.27 -14.54 -11.54
C VAL A 449 -28.51 -14.22 -10.69
N ALA A 450 -29.61 -13.76 -11.29
CA ALA A 450 -30.88 -13.53 -10.58
C ALA A 450 -31.48 -14.82 -9.96
N GLY A 451 -31.07 -16.00 -10.45
CA GLY A 451 -31.42 -17.32 -9.93
C GLY A 451 -30.58 -17.77 -8.74
N PHE A 452 -29.45 -17.13 -8.44
CA PHE A 452 -28.55 -17.47 -7.32
C PHE A 452 -29.14 -17.05 -5.97
N ARG A 453 -30.10 -17.86 -5.49
CA ARG A 453 -30.83 -17.68 -4.22
C ARG A 453 -30.59 -18.84 -3.24
N GLY A 454 -29.63 -19.71 -3.51
CA GLY A 454 -29.34 -20.93 -2.73
C GLY A 454 -30.37 -22.06 -2.91
N ALA A 455 -31.41 -21.84 -3.71
CA ALA A 455 -32.55 -22.75 -3.81
C ALA A 455 -32.32 -23.93 -4.76
N LEU A 456 -31.49 -23.76 -5.80
CA LEU A 456 -31.20 -24.78 -6.81
C LEU A 456 -29.68 -24.83 -7.08
N PRO A 457 -29.13 -26.03 -7.38
CA PRO A 457 -27.80 -26.16 -7.97
C PRO A 457 -27.66 -25.41 -9.28
N LEU A 458 -26.43 -25.08 -9.67
CA LEU A 458 -26.14 -24.39 -10.93
C LEU A 458 -26.63 -25.18 -12.16
N GLU A 459 -26.50 -26.52 -12.17
CA GLU A 459 -26.99 -27.36 -13.28
C GLU A 459 -28.49 -27.21 -13.54
N ASP A 460 -29.29 -27.16 -12.47
CA ASP A 460 -30.75 -27.02 -12.55
C ASP A 460 -31.13 -25.63 -13.06
N LEU A 461 -30.43 -24.58 -12.60
CA LEU A 461 -30.64 -23.22 -13.08
C LEU A 461 -30.32 -23.09 -14.58
N LEU A 462 -29.22 -23.69 -15.03
CA LEU A 462 -28.83 -23.71 -16.44
C LEU A 462 -29.84 -24.49 -17.29
N ALA A 463 -30.34 -25.62 -16.81
CA ALA A 463 -31.38 -26.39 -17.50
C ALA A 463 -32.69 -25.58 -17.65
N LEU A 464 -33.10 -24.87 -16.61
CA LEU A 464 -34.27 -23.99 -16.64
C LEU A 464 -34.08 -22.82 -17.62
N LEU A 465 -32.92 -22.17 -17.63
CA LEU A 465 -32.61 -21.09 -18.57
C LEU A 465 -32.55 -21.57 -20.01
N ALA A 466 -31.88 -22.70 -20.25
CA ALA A 466 -31.79 -23.32 -21.57
C ALA A 466 -33.20 -23.58 -22.15
N TYR A 467 -34.08 -24.14 -21.34
CA TYR A 467 -35.47 -24.36 -21.72
C TYR A 467 -36.25 -23.05 -21.95
N ALA A 468 -36.11 -22.07 -21.07
CA ALA A 468 -36.85 -20.80 -21.16
C ALA A 468 -36.46 -19.93 -22.37
N HIS A 469 -35.21 -20.08 -22.84
CA HIS A 469 -34.64 -19.28 -23.92
C HIS A 469 -34.41 -20.05 -25.23
N ASP A 470 -34.85 -21.31 -25.32
CA ASP A 470 -34.61 -22.21 -26.46
C ASP A 470 -33.12 -22.32 -26.84
N LEU A 471 -32.26 -22.42 -25.82
CA LEU A 471 -30.80 -22.52 -25.96
C LEU A 471 -30.34 -23.97 -25.73
N PRO A 472 -29.28 -24.43 -26.42
CA PRO A 472 -28.70 -25.74 -26.15
C PRO A 472 -27.96 -25.72 -24.80
N LEU A 473 -28.29 -26.67 -23.90
CA LEU A 473 -27.75 -26.72 -22.54
C LEU A 473 -26.23 -26.88 -22.48
N GLY A 474 -25.64 -27.75 -23.31
CA GLY A 474 -24.19 -28.00 -23.31
C GLY A 474 -23.36 -26.72 -23.52
N PRO A 475 -23.54 -26.00 -24.66
CA PRO A 475 -22.87 -24.74 -24.91
C PRO A 475 -23.14 -23.66 -23.84
N LEU A 476 -24.36 -23.59 -23.31
CA LEU A 476 -24.69 -22.65 -22.24
C LEU A 476 -23.88 -22.96 -20.96
N THR A 477 -23.77 -24.24 -20.59
CA THR A 477 -22.97 -24.68 -19.46
C THR A 477 -21.48 -24.39 -19.65
N GLU A 478 -20.94 -24.68 -20.83
CA GLU A 478 -19.54 -24.39 -21.16
C GLU A 478 -19.21 -22.89 -21.07
N ALA A 479 -20.15 -22.02 -21.49
CA ALA A 479 -20.01 -20.57 -21.38
C ALA A 479 -20.20 -20.04 -19.95
N ALA A 480 -21.09 -20.65 -19.15
CA ALA A 480 -21.39 -20.18 -17.80
C ALA A 480 -20.30 -20.51 -16.79
N LEU A 481 -19.62 -21.66 -16.91
CA LEU A 481 -18.65 -22.12 -15.92
C LEU A 481 -17.47 -21.14 -15.69
N PRO A 482 -16.81 -20.58 -16.73
CA PRO A 482 -15.79 -19.55 -16.54
C PRO A 482 -16.33 -18.29 -15.86
N VAL A 483 -17.51 -17.81 -16.28
CA VAL A 483 -18.14 -16.62 -15.69
C VAL A 483 -18.43 -16.83 -14.20
N VAL A 484 -19.03 -17.97 -13.83
CA VAL A 484 -19.31 -18.28 -12.41
C VAL A 484 -18.01 -18.37 -11.61
N ARG A 485 -16.94 -18.96 -12.17
CA ARG A 485 -15.63 -19.01 -11.52
C ARG A 485 -15.08 -17.61 -11.24
N ASP A 486 -15.17 -16.69 -12.21
CA ASP A 486 -14.68 -15.33 -12.08
C ASP A 486 -15.53 -14.51 -11.09
N LEU A 487 -16.86 -14.67 -11.13
CA LEU A 487 -17.77 -14.05 -10.16
C LEU A 487 -17.51 -14.54 -8.74
N VAL A 488 -17.23 -15.83 -8.55
CA VAL A 488 -16.81 -16.36 -7.24
C VAL A 488 -15.45 -15.80 -6.86
N ARG A 489 -14.47 -15.74 -7.77
CA ARG A 489 -13.14 -15.19 -7.48
C ARG A 489 -13.23 -13.74 -6.99
N HIS A 490 -14.10 -12.92 -7.59
CA HIS A 490 -14.34 -11.53 -7.20
C HIS A 490 -15.39 -11.38 -6.09
N GLY A 491 -15.84 -12.49 -5.48
CA GLY A 491 -16.81 -12.46 -4.39
C GLY A 491 -18.14 -11.81 -4.76
N MET A 492 -18.49 -11.78 -6.05
CA MET A 492 -19.81 -11.36 -6.53
C MET A 492 -20.86 -12.45 -6.39
N VAL A 493 -20.40 -13.69 -6.29
CA VAL A 493 -21.23 -14.87 -6.07
C VAL A 493 -20.56 -15.71 -5.00
N ALA A 494 -21.34 -16.28 -4.07
CA ALA A 494 -20.85 -17.11 -3.00
C ALA A 494 -21.58 -18.46 -2.96
N PRO A 495 -20.90 -19.56 -2.59
CA PRO A 495 -21.61 -20.81 -2.27
C PRO A 495 -22.59 -20.58 -1.12
N ALA A 496 -23.76 -21.22 -1.20
CA ALA A 496 -24.91 -21.04 -0.29
C ALA A 496 -24.79 -21.80 1.04
#